data_AF-A0A5U8SW36-F1
#
_entry.id   AF-A0A5U8SW36-F1
#
_cell.length_a   1.000
_cell.length_b   1.000
_cell.length_c   1.000
_cell.angle_alpha   90.00
_cell.angle_beta   90.00
_cell.angle_gamma   90.00
#
_symmetry.space_group_name_H-M   'P 1'
#
loop_
_entity.id
_entity.type
_entity.pdbx_description
1 polymer ?
#
loop_
_entity_poly.entity_id
_entity_poly.type
_entity_poly.pdbx_seq_one_letter_code
_entity_poly.pdbx_strand_id
1 'polypeptide(L)'
;MSETLHRTGDTAGAYVLKSLEDMRRKLLDLTARNRLLNFPIDKKHSSLRIINELPDQLYKTLIGDKVMQFVPVPDPTKAQLQQYGYLGKDEKQCEISLKAAPDAKAWAEKLGLRTDFELFTEAQPNVSNYEYQVIKKARNTIEQYLQNNNGLLSGIRRAGVNADLPTQQLAMLIQKLGYKDLGEFERDTKAGIPLRTASIQASLTDDDIQTLHFPSELEALLRSIHGKAKTSIEETGAGILYLALGFLEWYESDDSNKERYAPLFVIPVTLERGKLDSEAGLYRYHLSYTGEDILPNLSLREKLQSDFGIALPVLDENTLPEAYFQQVQAIIERNKPRWSVRRYGALSLLNFSKMLMYIDLDPARWPAGEKNIANHEVIKRLFTSQTGEGGSSGVSAEYMIDEINQIHQQFPLIDDADSSQHSALIDAVMGKSLVIEGPPGTGKSQTITNLIAAAILNGKKVLFVAEKLAALEVVKTRLDKAGLGDFCLELHSNKSHKRKVLDEIQKRINNRSLDTPPLHIESEIARYEELKRELNDYAYEINQPWENTGLTIHEIFTGASRYRRMLNIEPKDLHIEGLS
;
A
#
# COMPACT_ATOMS: atom_id res chain seq x y z
N MET A 1 2.54 -52.63 20.72
CA MET A 1 3.24 -51.66 19.84
C MET A 1 2.33 -50.59 19.24
N SER A 2 1.00 -50.64 19.43
CA SER A 2 0.07 -49.63 18.87
C SER A 2 -0.29 -48.48 19.83
N GLU A 3 0.01 -48.57 21.12
CA GLU A 3 -0.30 -47.50 22.11
C GLU A 3 0.78 -46.42 22.24
N THR A 4 2.03 -46.69 21.85
CA THR A 4 3.14 -45.73 21.97
C THR A 4 3.18 -44.70 20.83
N LEU A 5 2.52 -44.98 19.70
CA LEU A 5 2.42 -44.06 18.56
C LEU A 5 1.32 -43.00 18.70
N HIS A 6 0.32 -43.22 19.58
CA HIS A 6 -0.76 -42.25 19.78
C HIS A 6 -0.42 -41.16 20.79
N ARG A 7 0.52 -41.39 21.72
CA ARG A 7 0.93 -40.37 22.71
C ARG A 7 1.87 -39.29 22.16
N THR A 8 2.67 -39.59 21.13
CA THR A 8 3.63 -38.65 20.55
C THR A 8 3.01 -37.64 19.58
N GLY A 9 1.92 -38.02 18.90
CA GLY A 9 1.19 -37.13 17.99
C GLY A 9 0.49 -35.97 18.70
N ASP A 10 -0.03 -36.21 19.91
CA ASP A 10 -0.80 -35.24 20.68
C ASP A 10 0.10 -34.16 21.31
N THR A 11 1.31 -34.54 21.74
CA THR A 11 2.32 -33.61 22.27
C THR A 11 2.89 -32.66 21.22
N ALA A 12 3.09 -33.14 19.99
CA ALA A 12 3.60 -32.32 18.90
C ALA A 12 2.55 -31.29 18.44
N GLY A 13 1.27 -31.69 18.35
CA GLY A 13 0.17 -30.77 18.02
C GLY A 13 0.01 -29.67 19.07
N ALA A 14 0.01 -30.03 20.36
CA ALA A 14 -0.06 -29.06 21.46
C ALA A 14 1.12 -28.08 21.46
N TYR A 15 2.33 -28.54 21.13
CA TYR A 15 3.51 -27.68 21.02
C TYR A 15 3.42 -26.67 19.87
N VAL A 16 2.94 -27.10 18.70
CA VAL A 16 2.73 -26.22 17.55
C VAL A 16 1.69 -25.16 17.86
N LEU A 17 0.57 -25.52 18.48
CA LEU A 17 -0.47 -24.57 18.88
C LEU A 17 0.09 -23.51 19.85
N LYS A 18 0.83 -23.94 20.88
CA LYS A 18 1.46 -23.03 21.82
C LYS A 18 2.47 -22.09 21.12
N SER A 19 3.27 -22.62 20.20
CA SER A 19 4.26 -21.85 19.46
C SER A 19 3.62 -20.83 18.52
N LEU A 20 2.50 -21.17 17.88
CA LEU A 20 1.68 -20.23 17.12
C LEU A 20 1.12 -19.11 18.00
N GLU A 21 0.57 -19.45 19.16
CA GLU A 21 0.09 -18.44 20.13
C GLU A 21 1.21 -17.53 20.63
N ASP A 22 2.39 -18.07 20.93
CA ASP A 22 3.55 -17.28 21.38
C ASP A 22 4.03 -16.33 20.27
N MET A 23 4.06 -16.77 19.00
CA MET A 23 4.37 -15.88 17.88
C MET A 23 3.31 -14.81 17.67
N ARG A 24 2.01 -15.17 17.77
CA ARG A 24 0.91 -14.20 17.71
C ARG A 24 1.09 -13.12 18.77
N ARG A 25 1.37 -13.49 20.02
CA ARG A 25 1.63 -12.52 21.10
C ARG A 25 2.82 -11.61 20.79
N LYS A 26 3.89 -12.11 20.17
CA LYS A 26 5.07 -11.31 19.78
C LYS A 26 4.79 -10.31 18.65
N LEU A 27 3.79 -10.56 17.81
CA LEU A 27 3.41 -9.67 16.71
C LEU A 27 2.57 -8.47 17.18
N LEU A 28 1.89 -8.59 18.32
CA LEU A 28 1.13 -7.51 18.93
C LEU A 28 2.04 -6.53 19.70
N ASP A 29 2.29 -5.36 19.10
CA ASP A 29 2.92 -4.25 19.83
C ASP A 29 1.86 -3.46 20.61
N LEU A 30 1.67 -3.79 21.88
CA LEU A 30 0.76 -3.09 22.78
C LEU A 30 1.42 -1.92 23.55
N THR A 31 2.61 -1.49 23.12
CA THR A 31 3.37 -0.41 23.77
C THR A 31 2.97 0.97 23.24
N ALA A 32 3.35 2.02 23.97
CA ALA A 32 3.15 3.41 23.57
C ALA A 32 3.91 3.84 22.30
N ARG A 33 4.78 2.97 21.75
CA ARG A 33 5.49 3.21 20.48
C ARG A 33 4.60 2.92 19.27
N ASN A 34 3.57 2.08 19.45
CA ASN A 34 2.63 1.76 18.40
C ASN A 34 1.73 2.97 18.10
N ARG A 35 1.80 3.47 16.86
CA ARG A 35 0.98 4.61 16.39
C ARG A 35 -0.52 4.30 16.37
N LEU A 36 -0.89 3.03 16.37
CA LEU A 36 -2.27 2.59 16.52
C LEU A 36 -2.80 2.74 17.95
N LEU A 37 -1.92 2.87 18.95
CA LEU A 37 -2.32 3.12 20.34
C LEU A 37 -2.03 4.56 20.77
N ASN A 38 -0.99 5.15 20.21
CA ASN A 38 -0.52 6.49 20.55
C ASN A 38 -0.11 7.24 19.29
N PHE A 39 -1.12 7.72 18.58
CA PHE A 39 -0.99 8.50 17.37
C PHE A 39 -0.38 9.87 17.67
N PRO A 40 0.69 10.28 16.97
CA PRO A 40 1.38 11.53 17.25
C PRO A 40 0.68 12.73 16.60
N ILE A 41 -0.50 13.09 17.11
CA ILE A 41 -1.39 14.06 16.46
C ILE A 41 -0.80 15.46 16.31
N ASP A 42 0.09 15.88 17.22
CA ASP A 42 0.71 17.21 17.22
C ASP A 42 2.13 17.23 16.65
N LYS A 43 2.67 16.10 16.19
CA LYS A 43 4.05 16.06 15.64
C LYS A 43 4.08 16.47 14.18
N LYS A 44 4.70 17.63 13.92
CA LYS A 44 5.05 18.11 12.57
C LYS A 44 5.73 17.00 11.75
N HIS A 45 5.29 16.85 10.49
CA HIS A 45 5.84 15.91 9.49
C HIS A 45 5.57 14.40 9.70
N SER A 46 4.73 14.02 10.66
CA SER A 46 4.38 12.62 10.90
C SER A 46 2.99 12.22 10.38
N SER A 47 2.10 13.21 10.27
CA SER A 47 0.75 13.09 9.75
C SER A 47 0.33 14.44 9.15
N LEU A 48 -0.67 14.41 8.27
CA LEU A 48 -1.35 15.61 7.76
C LEU A 48 -2.77 15.61 8.33
N ARG A 49 -3.09 16.57 9.19
CA ARG A 49 -4.43 16.74 9.73
C ARG A 49 -5.32 17.45 8.72
N ILE A 50 -6.58 17.03 8.67
CA ILE A 50 -7.61 17.64 7.82
C ILE A 50 -8.58 18.41 8.70
N ILE A 51 -9.24 19.40 8.13
CA ILE A 51 -10.21 20.25 8.79
C ILE A 51 -11.43 20.43 7.91
N ASN A 52 -12.53 20.89 8.49
CA ASN A 52 -13.71 21.29 7.73
C ASN A 52 -14.21 20.18 6.79
N GLU A 53 -14.30 18.95 7.28
CA GLU A 53 -14.79 17.78 6.53
C GLU A 53 -15.92 17.07 7.31
N LEU A 54 -16.66 16.22 6.59
CA LEU A 54 -17.63 15.28 7.14
C LEU A 54 -17.10 13.85 7.01
N PRO A 55 -16.83 13.11 8.11
CA PRO A 55 -16.24 11.77 8.05
C PRO A 55 -17.00 10.80 7.13
N ASP A 56 -18.34 10.76 7.24
CA ASP A 56 -19.18 9.88 6.42
C ASP A 56 -19.15 10.23 4.94
N GLN A 57 -19.08 11.52 4.62
CA GLN A 57 -19.00 11.99 3.24
C GLN A 57 -17.64 11.68 2.64
N LEU A 58 -16.57 11.99 3.36
CA LEU A 58 -15.20 11.71 2.95
C LEU A 58 -15.02 10.21 2.68
N TYR A 59 -15.53 9.36 3.56
CA TYR A 59 -15.59 7.91 3.38
C TYR A 59 -16.36 7.49 2.11
N LYS A 60 -17.58 8.00 1.92
CA LYS A 60 -18.42 7.68 0.75
C LYS A 60 -17.77 8.12 -0.56
N THR A 61 -17.16 9.32 -0.58
CA THR A 61 -16.46 9.85 -1.75
C THR A 61 -15.28 8.97 -2.12
N LEU A 62 -14.44 8.60 -1.15
CA LEU A 62 -13.26 7.75 -1.39
C LEU A 62 -13.63 6.34 -1.87
N ILE A 63 -14.66 5.71 -1.28
CA ILE A 63 -15.10 4.36 -1.68
C ILE A 63 -15.80 4.37 -3.03
N GLY A 64 -16.37 5.50 -3.45
CA GLY A 64 -16.93 5.69 -4.78
C GLY A 64 -15.90 5.79 -5.91
N ASP A 65 -14.65 5.38 -5.66
CA ASP A 65 -13.49 5.45 -6.58
C ASP A 65 -13.21 6.86 -7.11
N LYS A 66 -13.63 7.91 -6.39
CA LYS A 66 -13.30 9.29 -6.72
C LYS A 66 -11.90 9.63 -6.23
N VAL A 67 -11.21 10.42 -7.07
CA VAL A 67 -9.89 10.97 -6.75
C VAL A 67 -10.08 12.30 -6.05
N MET A 68 -9.51 12.44 -4.85
CA MET A 68 -9.56 13.67 -4.07
C MET A 68 -8.19 14.37 -4.03
N GLN A 69 -8.13 15.64 -3.67
CA GLN A 69 -6.86 16.38 -3.51
C GLN A 69 -6.85 17.19 -2.22
N PHE A 70 -5.68 17.38 -1.63
CA PHE A 70 -5.55 18.25 -0.44
C PHE A 70 -5.42 19.71 -0.85
N VAL A 71 -6.19 20.57 -0.19
CA VAL A 71 -6.20 22.01 -0.44
C VAL A 71 -5.48 22.76 0.69
N PRO A 72 -4.52 23.64 0.38
CA PRO A 72 -3.82 24.46 1.36
C PRO A 72 -4.65 25.69 1.76
N VAL A 73 -4.22 26.37 2.82
CA VAL A 73 -4.61 27.76 3.07
C VAL A 73 -3.82 28.64 2.09
N PRO A 74 -4.46 29.53 1.31
CA PRO A 74 -3.74 30.35 0.35
C PRO A 74 -2.77 31.32 1.05
N ASP A 75 -1.61 31.54 0.45
CA ASP A 75 -0.63 32.49 0.96
C ASP A 75 -1.22 33.91 1.04
N PRO A 76 -0.94 34.66 2.12
CA PRO A 76 -1.40 36.03 2.24
C PRO A 76 -0.75 36.93 1.18
N THR A 77 -1.55 37.62 0.38
CA THR A 77 -1.01 38.61 -0.57
C THR A 77 -0.49 39.84 0.17
N LYS A 78 0.46 40.58 -0.43
CA LYS A 78 0.99 41.82 0.15
C LYS A 78 -0.12 42.82 0.51
N ALA A 79 -1.12 42.98 -0.36
CA ALA A 79 -2.25 43.87 -0.14
C ALA A 79 -3.09 43.44 1.08
N GLN A 80 -3.32 42.14 1.25
CA GLN A 80 -4.04 41.62 2.41
C GLN A 80 -3.23 41.75 3.69
N LEU A 81 -1.91 41.52 3.66
CA LEU A 81 -1.04 41.75 4.83
C LEU A 81 -1.04 43.21 5.28
N GLN A 82 -1.12 44.16 4.34
CA GLN A 82 -1.28 45.58 4.66
C GLN A 82 -2.67 45.86 5.26
N GLN A 83 -3.74 45.32 4.66
CA GLN A 83 -5.12 45.47 5.16
C GLN A 83 -5.29 44.96 6.60
N TYR A 84 -4.68 43.82 6.94
CA TYR A 84 -4.76 43.23 8.28
C TYR A 84 -3.68 43.72 9.25
N GLY A 85 -2.86 44.71 8.85
CA GLY A 85 -1.89 45.38 9.72
C GLY A 85 -0.65 44.56 10.06
N TYR A 86 -0.27 43.61 9.20
CA TYR A 86 1.01 42.89 9.29
C TYR A 86 2.16 43.64 8.61
N LEU A 87 1.85 44.37 7.53
CA LEU A 87 2.78 45.23 6.80
C LEU A 87 2.34 46.68 6.88
N GLY A 88 3.30 47.58 7.08
CA GLY A 88 3.10 49.02 7.09
C GLY A 88 4.12 49.72 6.19
N LYS A 89 4.02 51.05 6.13
CA LYS A 89 5.03 51.90 5.49
C LYS A 89 5.61 52.85 6.54
N ASP A 90 6.93 52.96 6.56
CA ASP A 90 7.65 53.94 7.40
C ASP A 90 7.54 55.35 6.81
N GLU A 91 8.01 56.37 7.53
CA GLU A 91 8.05 57.79 7.13
C GLU A 91 8.75 58.02 5.78
N LYS A 92 9.65 57.10 5.37
CA LYS A 92 10.34 57.09 4.06
C LYS A 92 9.63 56.29 2.96
N GLN A 93 8.39 55.86 3.19
CA GLN A 93 7.62 54.93 2.35
C GLN A 93 8.24 53.55 2.14
N CYS A 94 9.24 53.17 2.95
CA CYS A 94 9.79 51.82 2.95
C CYS A 94 8.82 50.84 3.61
N GLU A 95 8.65 49.65 3.02
CA GLU A 95 7.84 48.57 3.62
C GLU A 95 8.49 48.12 4.93
N ILE A 96 7.74 48.19 6.03
CA ILE A 96 8.16 47.69 7.34
C ILE A 96 7.21 46.62 7.82
N SER A 97 7.77 45.56 8.41
CA SER A 97 6.99 44.53 9.10
C SER A 97 6.52 45.09 10.45
N LEU A 98 5.20 45.24 10.60
CA LEU A 98 4.60 45.72 11.85
C LEU A 98 4.36 44.56 12.83
N LYS A 99 4.15 43.35 12.30
CA LYS A 99 3.96 42.10 13.06
C LYS A 99 4.64 40.95 12.33
N ALA A 100 4.97 39.89 13.08
CA ALA A 100 5.37 38.62 12.49
C ALA A 100 4.29 38.11 11.51
N ALA A 101 4.72 37.50 10.41
CA ALA A 101 3.80 36.93 9.43
C ALA A 101 2.86 35.91 10.11
N PRO A 102 1.56 35.89 9.74
CA PRO A 102 0.63 34.93 10.33
C PRO A 102 1.03 33.51 9.94
N ASP A 103 0.86 32.57 10.87
CA ASP A 103 0.90 31.15 10.51
C ASP A 103 -0.37 30.76 9.73
N ALA A 104 -0.37 29.59 9.10
CA ALA A 104 -1.48 29.14 8.27
C ALA A 104 -2.81 29.08 9.05
N LYS A 105 -2.75 28.75 10.35
CA LYS A 105 -3.94 28.72 11.22
C LYS A 105 -4.49 30.14 11.47
N ALA A 106 -3.68 31.07 11.95
CA ALA A 106 -4.11 32.45 12.19
C ALA A 106 -4.58 33.11 10.89
N TRP A 107 -3.97 32.76 9.76
CA TRP A 107 -4.40 33.26 8.45
C TRP A 107 -5.74 32.68 8.02
N ALA A 108 -5.96 31.38 8.19
CA ALA A 108 -7.22 30.72 7.93
C ALA A 108 -8.38 31.35 8.73
N GLU A 109 -8.16 31.72 10.00
CA GLU A 109 -9.15 32.44 10.81
C GLU A 109 -9.53 33.79 10.21
N LYS A 110 -8.57 34.54 9.63
CA LYS A 110 -8.85 35.81 8.94
C LYS A 110 -9.61 35.63 7.64
N LEU A 111 -9.43 34.50 6.96
CA LEU A 111 -10.19 34.12 5.78
C LEU A 111 -11.59 33.57 6.11
N GLY A 112 -11.92 33.42 7.39
CA GLY A 112 -13.19 32.85 7.84
C GLY A 112 -13.26 31.32 7.68
N LEU A 113 -12.12 30.66 7.49
CA LEU A 113 -12.04 29.20 7.49
C LEU A 113 -12.10 28.68 8.93
N ARG A 114 -12.81 27.57 9.14
CA ARG A 114 -12.82 26.89 10.44
C ARG A 114 -11.44 26.26 10.69
N THR A 115 -10.81 26.64 11.79
CA THR A 115 -9.46 26.18 12.15
C THR A 115 -9.43 25.13 13.25
N ASP A 116 -10.62 24.62 13.58
CA ASP A 116 -10.80 23.52 14.50
C ASP A 116 -10.56 22.19 13.77
N PHE A 117 -9.83 21.30 14.43
CA PHE A 117 -9.55 19.97 13.92
C PHE A 117 -10.65 18.97 14.24
N GLU A 118 -11.61 19.31 15.10
CA GLU A 118 -12.82 18.52 15.32
C GLU A 118 -13.71 18.62 14.07
N LEU A 119 -13.79 17.53 13.30
CA LEU A 119 -14.60 17.43 12.09
C LEU A 119 -16.10 17.50 12.40
N PHE A 120 -16.92 17.76 11.37
CA PHE A 120 -18.36 17.86 11.55
C PHE A 120 -18.98 16.49 11.81
N THR A 121 -19.89 16.44 12.77
CA THR A 121 -20.76 15.28 13.05
C THR A 121 -21.90 15.19 12.03
N GLU A 122 -22.45 16.33 11.65
CA GLU A 122 -23.55 16.45 10.71
C GLU A 122 -23.31 17.61 9.75
N ALA A 123 -23.86 17.49 8.54
CA ALA A 123 -23.79 18.53 7.55
C ALA A 123 -24.54 19.78 8.02
N GLN A 124 -23.82 20.84 8.37
CA GLN A 124 -24.45 22.08 8.77
C GLN A 124 -25.01 22.81 7.54
N PRO A 125 -26.25 23.33 7.62
CA PRO A 125 -26.81 24.15 6.54
C PRO A 125 -25.97 25.40 6.34
N ASN A 126 -25.78 25.81 5.08
CA ASN A 126 -24.98 26.99 4.68
C ASN A 126 -25.39 28.31 5.30
N VAL A 127 -26.59 28.33 5.86
CA VAL A 127 -27.24 29.48 6.44
C VAL A 127 -27.84 29.03 7.77
N SER A 128 -27.44 29.70 8.86
CA SER A 128 -28.04 29.49 10.17
C SER A 128 -29.54 29.82 10.15
N ASN A 129 -30.31 29.27 11.09
CA ASN A 129 -31.75 29.56 11.16
C ASN A 129 -32.01 31.08 11.25
N TYR A 130 -31.18 31.82 11.98
CA TYR A 130 -31.25 33.29 12.05
C TYR A 130 -31.01 33.96 10.69
N GLU A 131 -29.92 33.62 10.01
CA GLU A 131 -29.63 34.16 8.67
C GLU A 131 -30.73 33.80 7.66
N TYR A 132 -31.33 32.61 7.79
CA TYR A 132 -32.45 32.19 6.94
C TYR A 132 -33.70 33.02 7.19
N GLN A 133 -34.00 33.35 8.46
CA GLN A 133 -35.06 34.30 8.79
C GLN A 133 -34.78 35.70 8.24
N VAL A 134 -33.52 36.15 8.26
CA VAL A 134 -33.12 37.43 7.67
C VAL A 134 -33.38 37.46 6.16
N ILE A 135 -33.00 36.40 5.44
CA ILE A 135 -33.22 36.29 3.99
C ILE A 135 -34.72 36.18 3.67
N LYS A 136 -35.48 35.45 4.49
CA LYS A 136 -36.94 35.35 4.38
C LYS A 136 -37.60 36.71 4.61
N LYS A 137 -37.15 37.50 5.58
CA LYS A 137 -37.61 38.88 5.81
C LYS A 137 -37.35 39.75 4.59
N ALA A 138 -36.14 39.70 4.03
CA ALA A 138 -35.79 40.44 2.82
C ALA A 138 -36.67 40.05 1.61
N ARG A 139 -36.93 38.76 1.42
CA ARG A 139 -37.86 38.27 0.39
C ARG A 139 -39.27 38.83 0.58
N ASN A 140 -39.80 38.80 1.79
CA ASN A 140 -41.14 39.34 2.09
C ASN A 140 -41.23 40.84 1.78
N THR A 141 -40.18 41.62 2.07
CA THR A 141 -40.15 43.05 1.73
C THR A 141 -40.14 43.28 0.22
N ILE A 142 -39.44 42.43 -0.55
CA ILE A 142 -39.45 42.46 -2.02
C ILE A 142 -40.85 42.12 -2.55
N GLU A 143 -41.51 41.09 -2.00
CA GLU A 143 -42.88 40.70 -2.37
C GLU A 143 -43.88 41.84 -2.09
N GLN A 144 -43.78 42.52 -0.94
CA GLN A 144 -44.58 43.70 -0.61
C GLN A 144 -44.34 44.87 -1.58
N TYR A 145 -43.08 45.13 -1.95
CA TYR A 145 -42.74 46.16 -2.93
C TYR A 145 -43.35 45.85 -4.31
N LEU A 146 -43.28 44.59 -4.76
CA LEU A 146 -43.85 44.15 -6.02
C LEU A 146 -45.37 44.31 -6.05
N GLN A 147 -46.06 44.05 -4.94
CA GLN A 147 -47.51 44.27 -4.82
C GLN A 147 -47.88 45.76 -4.97
N ASN A 148 -47.09 46.65 -4.35
CA ASN A 148 -47.35 48.09 -4.38
C ASN A 148 -46.98 48.78 -5.71
N ASN A 149 -46.14 48.15 -6.54
CA ASN A 149 -45.59 48.74 -7.78
C ASN A 149 -45.96 47.96 -9.05
N ASN A 150 -47.16 47.35 -9.09
CA ASN A 150 -47.66 46.60 -10.26
C ASN A 150 -46.68 45.54 -10.80
N GLY A 151 -45.92 44.88 -9.91
CA GLY A 151 -44.96 43.83 -10.29
C GLY A 151 -43.69 44.32 -10.99
N LEU A 152 -43.42 45.62 -11.02
CA LEU A 152 -42.18 46.18 -11.58
C LEU A 152 -41.05 46.15 -10.54
N LEU A 153 -39.88 45.64 -10.95
CA LEU A 153 -38.65 45.64 -10.13
C LEU A 153 -37.86 46.96 -10.27
N SER A 154 -38.28 47.86 -11.16
CA SER A 154 -37.59 49.12 -11.42
C SER A 154 -37.67 50.03 -10.18
N GLY A 155 -36.51 50.40 -9.63
CA GLY A 155 -36.43 51.32 -8.48
C GLY A 155 -36.35 50.65 -7.12
N ILE A 156 -36.40 49.31 -7.04
CA ILE A 156 -36.34 48.56 -5.77
C ILE A 156 -35.10 48.90 -4.92
N ARG A 157 -33.96 49.13 -5.58
CA ARG A 157 -32.68 49.51 -4.95
C ARG A 157 -32.61 50.98 -4.52
N ARG A 158 -33.46 51.85 -5.08
CA ARG A 158 -33.59 53.26 -4.68
C ARG A 158 -34.65 53.46 -3.59
N ALA A 159 -35.63 52.56 -3.52
CA ALA A 159 -36.75 52.62 -2.59
C ALA A 159 -36.40 52.22 -1.15
N GLY A 160 -35.13 51.93 -0.84
CA GLY A 160 -34.71 51.61 0.53
C GLY A 160 -35.28 50.30 1.06
N VAL A 161 -35.70 49.36 0.21
CA VAL A 161 -36.26 48.05 0.61
C VAL A 161 -35.28 47.23 1.47
N ASN A 162 -33.97 47.53 1.37
CA ASN A 162 -32.91 46.97 2.22
C ASN A 162 -32.55 47.86 3.43
N ALA A 163 -33.41 48.80 3.86
CA ALA A 163 -33.07 49.77 4.93
C ALA A 163 -32.65 49.11 6.26
N ASP A 164 -33.10 47.89 6.53
CA ASP A 164 -32.76 47.13 7.74
C ASP A 164 -31.44 46.34 7.65
N LEU A 165 -30.80 46.21 6.47
CA LEU A 165 -29.52 45.50 6.29
C LEU A 165 -28.66 46.07 5.15
N PRO A 166 -27.34 46.26 5.36
CA PRO A 166 -26.43 46.68 4.30
C PRO A 166 -26.51 45.76 3.08
N THR A 167 -26.66 46.32 1.87
CA THR A 167 -26.81 45.58 0.60
C THR A 167 -25.69 44.55 0.37
N GLN A 168 -24.48 44.81 0.88
CA GLN A 168 -23.34 43.89 0.82
C GLN A 168 -23.54 42.64 1.69
N GLN A 169 -24.13 42.80 2.88
CA GLN A 169 -24.37 41.69 3.81
C GLN A 169 -25.46 40.76 3.28
N LEU A 170 -26.55 41.32 2.72
CA LEU A 170 -27.59 40.53 2.07
C LEU A 170 -27.06 39.78 0.84
N ALA A 171 -26.21 40.41 0.03
CA ALA A 171 -25.58 39.79 -1.14
C ALA A 171 -24.72 38.57 -0.77
N MET A 172 -23.97 38.64 0.34
CA MET A 172 -23.23 37.48 0.86
C MET A 172 -24.15 36.35 1.33
N LEU A 173 -25.23 36.68 2.05
CA LEU A 173 -26.16 35.69 2.59
C LEU A 173 -26.95 34.94 1.50
N ILE A 174 -27.40 35.63 0.45
CA ILE A 174 -28.09 34.97 -0.67
C ILE A 174 -27.12 34.14 -1.52
N GLN A 175 -25.85 34.54 -1.63
CA GLN A 175 -24.82 33.70 -2.26
C GLN A 175 -24.60 32.41 -1.47
N LYS A 176 -24.62 32.46 -0.13
CA LYS A 176 -24.59 31.24 0.71
C LYS A 176 -25.78 30.29 0.47
N LEU A 177 -26.94 30.83 0.06
CA LEU A 177 -28.13 30.04 -0.35
C LEU A 177 -28.09 29.58 -1.82
N GLY A 178 -27.00 29.87 -2.54
CA GLY A 178 -26.77 29.42 -3.91
C GLY A 178 -27.30 30.37 -4.99
N TYR A 179 -27.67 31.61 -4.67
CA TYR A 179 -28.01 32.62 -5.67
C TYR A 179 -26.74 33.30 -6.22
N LYS A 180 -26.63 33.50 -7.54
CA LYS A 180 -25.48 34.13 -8.21
C LYS A 180 -25.28 35.58 -7.77
N ASP A 181 -26.38 36.33 -7.72
CA ASP A 181 -26.40 37.73 -7.35
C ASP A 181 -27.78 38.16 -6.80
N LEU A 182 -27.84 39.40 -6.29
CA LEU A 182 -29.09 40.00 -5.80
C LEU A 182 -30.16 40.11 -6.90
N GLY A 183 -29.76 40.25 -8.16
CA GLY A 183 -30.69 40.31 -9.28
C GLY A 183 -31.39 38.99 -9.56
N GLU A 184 -30.70 37.85 -9.40
CA GLU A 184 -31.32 36.52 -9.48
C GLU A 184 -32.32 36.32 -8.35
N PHE A 185 -31.95 36.68 -7.12
CA PHE A 185 -32.86 36.62 -5.97
C PHE A 185 -34.12 37.47 -6.17
N GLU A 186 -33.98 38.70 -6.67
CA GLU A 186 -35.09 39.61 -7.01
C GLU A 186 -36.00 39.02 -8.12
N ARG A 187 -35.42 38.41 -9.16
CA ARG A 187 -36.15 37.77 -10.27
C ARG A 187 -36.89 36.50 -9.84
N ASP A 188 -36.24 35.63 -9.08
CA ASP A 188 -36.83 34.38 -8.57
C ASP A 188 -38.00 34.68 -7.63
N THR A 189 -37.87 35.73 -6.80
CA THR A 189 -38.96 36.22 -5.94
C THR A 189 -40.14 36.71 -6.77
N LYS A 190 -39.89 37.51 -7.83
CA LYS A 190 -40.95 37.96 -8.76
C LYS A 190 -41.61 36.79 -9.50
N ALA A 191 -40.87 35.75 -9.83
CA ALA A 191 -41.37 34.56 -10.51
C ALA A 191 -42.14 33.60 -9.56
N GLY A 192 -42.23 33.91 -8.26
CA GLY A 192 -42.92 33.06 -7.28
C GLY A 192 -42.20 31.75 -6.96
N ILE A 193 -40.92 31.63 -7.34
CA ILE A 193 -40.13 30.43 -7.09
C ILE A 193 -39.88 30.30 -5.58
N PRO A 194 -40.10 29.13 -4.95
CA PRO A 194 -39.84 28.95 -3.52
C PRO A 194 -38.40 29.31 -3.13
N LEU A 195 -38.19 29.77 -1.89
CA LEU A 195 -36.87 30.12 -1.41
C LEU A 195 -36.00 28.86 -1.42
N ARG A 196 -34.78 28.95 -1.95
CA ARG A 196 -33.86 27.80 -1.95
C ARG A 196 -33.71 27.29 -0.50
N THR A 197 -33.69 25.98 -0.34
CA THR A 197 -33.45 25.38 0.97
C THR A 197 -31.95 25.47 1.25
N ALA A 198 -31.56 25.69 2.50
CA ALA A 198 -30.15 25.69 2.87
C ALA A 198 -29.54 24.34 2.47
N SER A 199 -28.60 24.37 1.53
CA SER A 199 -27.82 23.19 1.16
C SER A 199 -26.73 22.97 2.21
N ILE A 200 -26.19 21.75 2.21
CA ILE A 200 -24.89 21.42 2.81
C ILE A 200 -23.83 22.30 2.12
N GLN A 201 -22.76 22.71 2.82
CA GLN A 201 -21.70 23.53 2.21
C GLN A 201 -21.21 22.81 0.98
N ALA A 202 -21.31 23.46 -0.20
CA ALA A 202 -20.86 22.86 -1.45
C ALA A 202 -19.39 22.42 -1.35
N SER A 203 -18.60 23.15 -0.54
CA SER A 203 -17.21 22.86 -0.18
C SER A 203 -16.99 21.67 0.77
N LEU A 204 -18.05 21.05 1.31
CA LEU A 204 -17.96 19.78 2.05
C LEU A 204 -18.26 18.59 1.13
N THR A 205 -18.67 18.88 -0.11
CA THR A 205 -19.13 17.89 -1.08
C THR A 205 -18.32 17.86 -2.37
N ASP A 206 -17.27 18.66 -2.44
CA ASP A 206 -16.29 18.63 -3.51
C ASP A 206 -15.30 17.48 -3.31
N ASP A 207 -14.33 17.40 -4.22
CA ASP A 207 -13.27 16.41 -4.19
C ASP A 207 -12.01 16.99 -3.51
N ASP A 208 -12.16 18.09 -2.76
CA ASP A 208 -11.09 18.82 -2.09
C ASP A 208 -11.10 18.50 -0.59
N ILE A 209 -9.92 18.31 0.00
CA ILE A 209 -9.76 18.01 1.43
C ILE A 209 -8.99 19.16 2.07
N GLN A 210 -9.67 19.96 2.91
CA GLN A 210 -9.08 21.17 3.45
C GLN A 210 -8.03 20.88 4.54
N THR A 211 -6.92 21.63 4.50
CA THR A 211 -5.81 21.52 5.46
C THR A 211 -5.41 22.88 6.03
N LEU A 212 -4.66 22.88 7.14
CA LEU A 212 -4.13 24.10 7.78
C LEU A 212 -2.63 24.30 7.50
N HIS A 213 -2.25 24.19 6.23
CA HIS A 213 -0.87 24.41 5.77
C HIS A 213 -0.85 25.38 4.60
N PHE A 214 0.18 26.22 4.52
CA PHE A 214 0.45 26.99 3.32
C PHE A 214 0.86 26.06 2.16
N PRO A 215 0.76 26.50 0.89
CA PRO A 215 0.98 25.64 -0.27
C PRO A 215 2.35 24.95 -0.26
N SER A 216 3.42 25.69 0.07
CA SER A 216 4.80 25.15 0.12
C SER A 216 5.01 24.14 1.25
N GLU A 217 4.42 24.39 2.42
CA GLU A 217 4.47 23.49 3.57
C GLU A 217 3.70 22.19 3.30
N LEU A 218 2.52 22.31 2.69
CA LEU A 218 1.68 21.19 2.32
C LEU A 218 2.37 20.30 1.29
N GLU A 219 2.95 20.89 0.24
CA GLU A 219 3.70 20.14 -0.78
C GLU A 219 4.89 19.39 -0.16
N ALA A 220 5.68 20.04 0.70
CA ALA A 220 6.82 19.40 1.35
C ALA A 220 6.39 18.23 2.27
N LEU A 221 5.27 18.39 2.97
CA LEU A 221 4.70 17.36 3.83
C LEU A 221 4.19 16.16 3.01
N LEU A 222 3.37 16.42 1.99
CA LEU A 222 2.82 15.39 1.10
C LEU A 222 3.94 14.67 0.35
N ARG A 223 4.98 15.38 -0.10
CA ARG A 223 6.18 14.78 -0.71
C ARG A 223 6.88 13.82 0.23
N SER A 224 7.04 14.20 1.50
CA SER A 224 7.65 13.34 2.52
C SER A 224 6.81 12.09 2.81
N ILE A 225 5.49 12.24 2.96
CA ILE A 225 4.56 11.13 3.21
C ILE A 225 4.53 10.19 2.01
N HIS A 226 4.37 10.73 0.79
CA HIS A 226 4.40 9.97 -0.46
C HIS A 226 5.71 9.19 -0.62
N GLY A 227 6.86 9.84 -0.41
CA GLY A 227 8.17 9.17 -0.51
C GLY A 227 8.29 7.99 0.45
N LYS A 228 7.94 8.17 1.72
CA LYS A 228 7.98 7.09 2.72
C LYS A 228 6.98 5.97 2.44
N ALA A 229 5.77 6.30 1.98
CA ALA A 229 4.77 5.30 1.60
C ALA A 229 5.26 4.46 0.41
N LYS A 230 5.80 5.12 -0.62
CA LYS A 230 6.37 4.46 -1.80
C LYS A 230 7.54 3.54 -1.45
N THR A 231 8.51 4.03 -0.66
CA THR A 231 9.64 3.21 -0.20
C THR A 231 9.17 1.98 0.59
N SER A 232 8.17 2.13 1.46
CA SER A 232 7.61 0.98 2.19
C SER A 232 7.05 -0.09 1.26
N ILE A 233 6.33 0.31 0.21
CA ILE A 233 5.78 -0.63 -0.78
C ILE A 233 6.93 -1.30 -1.57
N GLU A 234 7.94 -0.53 -1.98
CA GLU A 234 9.10 -1.06 -2.71
C GLU A 234 9.93 -2.06 -1.88
N GLU A 235 10.09 -1.78 -0.58
CA GLU A 235 10.91 -2.59 0.34
C GLU A 235 10.17 -3.79 0.94
N THR A 236 8.88 -3.66 1.25
CA THR A 236 8.12 -4.67 2.01
C THR A 236 6.90 -5.21 1.26
N GLY A 237 6.54 -4.62 0.12
CA GLY A 237 5.31 -4.93 -0.60
C GLY A 237 4.03 -4.44 0.09
N ALA A 238 4.10 -3.86 1.29
CA ALA A 238 2.93 -3.50 2.08
C ALA A 238 2.59 -2.01 2.01
N GLY A 239 1.32 -1.72 1.71
CA GLY A 239 0.73 -0.39 1.79
C GLY A 239 0.57 0.07 3.24
N ILE A 240 1.34 1.09 3.64
CA ILE A 240 1.31 1.63 5.01
C ILE A 240 0.60 2.99 5.11
N LEU A 241 0.01 3.50 4.04
CA LEU A 241 -0.61 4.82 4.03
C LEU A 241 -2.12 4.72 4.28
N TYR A 242 -2.58 5.42 5.32
CA TYR A 242 -3.98 5.37 5.76
C TYR A 242 -4.51 6.78 6.03
N LEU A 243 -5.78 6.98 5.71
CA LEU A 243 -6.58 8.08 6.22
C LEU A 243 -7.29 7.60 7.50
N ALA A 244 -6.87 8.11 8.64
CA ALA A 244 -7.50 7.84 9.93
C ALA A 244 -8.61 8.86 10.20
N LEU A 245 -9.80 8.36 10.50
CA LEU A 245 -10.97 9.13 10.91
C LEU A 245 -11.42 8.67 12.30
N GLY A 246 -11.65 9.64 13.18
CA GLY A 246 -12.07 9.39 14.55
C GLY A 246 -10.93 8.80 15.40
N PHE A 247 -10.81 9.30 16.62
CA PHE A 247 -9.78 8.90 17.56
C PHE A 247 -10.40 8.69 18.93
N LEU A 248 -10.02 7.60 19.58
CA LEU A 248 -10.24 7.45 21.00
C LEU A 248 -9.16 8.22 21.74
N GLU A 249 -9.57 9.23 22.51
CA GLU A 249 -8.76 9.87 23.53
C GLU A 249 -8.84 9.02 24.81
N TRP A 250 -7.71 8.39 25.19
CA TRP A 250 -7.63 7.46 26.30
C TRP A 250 -6.39 7.69 27.15
N TYR A 251 -6.41 7.11 28.36
CA TYR A 251 -5.34 7.21 29.35
C TYR A 251 -4.91 5.81 29.79
N GLU A 252 -3.62 5.63 30.01
CA GLU A 252 -3.04 4.31 30.35
C GLU A 252 -3.47 3.80 31.74
N SER A 253 -3.79 4.72 32.64
CA SER A 253 -4.34 4.44 33.96
C SER A 253 -5.18 5.63 34.41
N ASP A 254 -5.99 5.45 35.45
CA ASP A 254 -6.84 6.53 35.97
C ASP A 254 -6.00 7.69 36.55
N ASP A 255 -4.80 7.38 37.06
CA ASP A 255 -3.82 8.35 37.58
C ASP A 255 -2.94 9.02 36.50
N SER A 256 -2.93 8.49 35.27
CA SER A 256 -2.10 9.04 34.20
C SER A 256 -2.69 10.35 33.68
N ASN A 257 -1.85 11.38 33.55
CA ASN A 257 -2.25 12.66 32.93
C ASN A 257 -1.83 12.79 31.47
N LYS A 258 -1.33 11.69 30.88
CA LYS A 258 -0.88 11.69 29.50
C LYS A 258 -1.99 11.16 28.60
N GLU A 259 -2.62 12.07 27.87
CA GLU A 259 -3.55 11.75 26.80
C GLU A 259 -2.86 10.93 25.70
N ARG A 260 -3.57 9.91 25.20
CA ARG A 260 -3.18 9.13 24.04
C ARG A 260 -4.34 9.11 23.06
N TYR A 261 -4.00 9.13 21.78
CA TYR A 261 -4.96 9.11 20.70
C TYR A 261 -4.79 7.80 19.93
N ALA A 262 -5.86 7.04 19.76
CA ALA A 262 -5.85 5.82 18.96
C ALA A 262 -6.87 5.94 17.83
N PRO A 263 -6.47 5.79 16.55
CA PRO A 263 -7.40 5.90 15.44
C PRO A 263 -8.46 4.80 15.51
N LEU A 264 -9.72 5.15 15.22
CA LEU A 264 -10.85 4.23 15.30
C LEU A 264 -11.21 3.63 13.94
N PHE A 265 -11.17 4.46 12.89
CA PHE A 265 -11.55 4.08 11.54
C PHE A 265 -10.41 4.43 10.58
N VAL A 266 -9.83 3.44 9.91
CA VAL A 266 -8.60 3.62 9.11
C VAL A 266 -8.83 3.15 7.67
N ILE A 267 -8.78 4.08 6.74
CA ILE A 267 -9.05 3.81 5.33
C ILE A 267 -7.70 3.68 4.60
N PRO A 268 -7.38 2.53 3.97
CA PRO A 268 -6.15 2.38 3.21
C PRO A 268 -6.22 3.20 1.93
N VAL A 269 -5.23 4.07 1.71
CA VAL A 269 -5.25 5.06 0.62
C VAL A 269 -3.90 5.13 -0.09
N THR A 270 -3.92 5.43 -1.38
CA THR A 270 -2.73 5.77 -2.17
C THR A 270 -2.65 7.28 -2.38
N LEU A 271 -1.43 7.79 -2.46
CA LEU A 271 -1.16 9.20 -2.72
C LEU A 271 -0.30 9.31 -3.97
N GLU A 272 -0.86 9.79 -5.07
CA GLU A 272 -0.18 9.89 -6.36
C GLU A 272 0.25 11.33 -6.64
N ARG A 273 1.50 11.50 -7.08
CA ARG A 273 2.01 12.82 -7.45
C ARG A 273 1.48 13.20 -8.85
N GLY A 274 0.65 14.25 -8.88
CA GLY A 274 0.11 14.83 -10.10
C GLY A 274 1.10 15.72 -10.87
N LYS A 275 0.57 16.48 -11.83
CA LYS A 275 1.34 17.44 -12.63
C LYS A 275 1.71 18.67 -11.81
N LEU A 276 2.75 19.37 -12.26
CA LEU A 276 3.12 20.68 -11.74
C LEU A 276 2.00 21.68 -12.04
N ASP A 277 1.53 22.37 -11.01
CA ASP A 277 0.62 23.49 -11.16
C ASP A 277 1.39 24.70 -11.70
N SER A 278 0.99 25.20 -12.87
CA SER A 278 1.65 26.33 -13.52
C SER A 278 1.44 27.67 -12.80
N GLU A 279 0.36 27.81 -12.02
CA GLU A 279 0.06 29.05 -11.29
C GLU A 279 0.76 29.08 -9.93
N ALA A 280 0.71 27.95 -9.20
CA ALA A 280 1.33 27.84 -7.88
C ALA A 280 2.82 27.44 -7.93
N GLY A 281 3.30 26.85 -9.03
CA GLY A 281 4.66 26.34 -9.16
C GLY A 281 4.95 25.10 -8.30
N LEU A 282 3.91 24.39 -7.85
CA LEU A 282 4.00 23.27 -6.91
C LEU A 282 3.32 22.02 -7.46
N TYR A 283 3.75 20.84 -7.03
CA TYR A 283 3.10 19.58 -7.39
C TYR A 283 1.83 19.38 -6.59
N ARG A 284 0.74 19.01 -7.27
CA ARG A 284 -0.49 18.55 -6.61
C ARG A 284 -0.42 17.05 -6.33
N TYR A 285 -1.01 16.61 -5.22
CA TYR A 285 -1.10 15.20 -4.88
C TYR A 285 -2.56 14.76 -4.84
N HIS A 286 -2.80 13.57 -5.36
CA HIS A 286 -4.12 12.98 -5.51
C HIS A 286 -4.26 11.79 -4.57
N LEU A 287 -5.31 11.78 -3.76
CA LEU A 287 -5.65 10.72 -2.84
C LEU A 287 -6.71 9.81 -3.48
N SER A 288 -6.48 8.50 -3.41
CA SER A 288 -7.48 7.51 -3.84
C SER A 288 -7.52 6.32 -2.88
N TYR A 289 -8.67 5.67 -2.78
CA TYR A 289 -8.82 4.44 -2.01
C TYR A 289 -8.03 3.30 -2.66
N THR A 290 -7.25 2.54 -1.87
CA THR A 290 -6.52 1.36 -2.39
C THR A 290 -7.48 0.25 -2.80
N GLY A 291 -8.68 0.22 -2.20
CA GLY A 291 -9.65 -0.85 -2.38
C GLY A 291 -9.46 -2.07 -1.51
N GLU A 292 -8.47 -2.04 -0.61
CA GLU A 292 -8.28 -3.02 0.45
C GLU A 292 -9.31 -2.85 1.55
N ASP A 293 -9.62 -3.94 2.26
CA ASP A 293 -10.62 -3.91 3.32
C ASP A 293 -10.25 -2.93 4.43
N ILE A 294 -11.27 -2.23 4.93
CA ILE A 294 -11.12 -1.27 6.01
C ILE A 294 -11.10 -2.06 7.32
N LEU A 295 -9.91 -2.18 7.89
CA LEU A 295 -9.70 -2.96 9.10
C LEU A 295 -9.95 -2.10 10.34
N PRO A 296 -10.56 -2.65 11.41
CA PRO A 296 -10.60 -1.98 12.69
C PRO A 296 -9.20 -1.90 13.29
N ASN A 297 -8.98 -0.94 14.18
CA ASN A 297 -7.75 -0.88 14.96
C ASN A 297 -7.68 -2.03 15.98
N LEU A 298 -7.16 -3.16 15.50
CA LEU A 298 -7.07 -4.38 16.29
C LEU A 298 -6.09 -4.23 17.48
N SER A 299 -5.05 -3.39 17.36
CA SER A 299 -4.14 -3.14 18.50
C SER A 299 -4.89 -2.49 19.65
N LEU A 300 -5.74 -1.51 19.33
CA LEU A 300 -6.61 -0.86 20.31
C LEU A 300 -7.61 -1.85 20.89
N ARG A 301 -8.26 -2.66 20.06
CA ARG A 301 -9.23 -3.66 20.53
C ARG A 301 -8.61 -4.62 21.54
N GLU A 302 -7.47 -5.21 21.21
CA GLU A 302 -6.77 -6.14 22.12
C GLU A 302 -6.29 -5.44 23.40
N LYS A 303 -5.78 -4.20 23.30
CA LYS A 303 -5.38 -3.39 24.46
C LYS A 303 -6.55 -3.12 25.40
N LEU A 304 -7.70 -2.72 24.86
CA LEU A 304 -8.90 -2.44 25.64
C LEU A 304 -9.48 -3.69 26.29
N GLN A 305 -9.48 -4.81 25.58
CA GLN A 305 -9.97 -6.08 26.10
C GLN A 305 -9.07 -6.64 27.20
N SER A 306 -7.75 -6.62 27.01
CA SER A 306 -6.79 -7.21 27.95
C SER A 306 -6.62 -6.38 29.23
N ASP A 307 -6.42 -5.06 29.09
CA ASP A 307 -6.07 -4.21 30.23
C ASP A 307 -7.29 -3.61 30.94
N PHE A 308 -8.40 -3.42 30.21
CA PHE A 308 -9.58 -2.71 30.72
C PHE A 308 -10.87 -3.52 30.68
N GLY A 309 -10.85 -4.74 30.11
CA GLY A 309 -12.04 -5.57 29.95
C GLY A 309 -13.11 -4.97 29.03
N ILE A 310 -12.75 -4.00 28.19
CA ILE A 310 -13.67 -3.33 27.26
C ILE A 310 -13.59 -3.98 25.89
N ALA A 311 -14.71 -4.47 25.38
CA ALA A 311 -14.83 -4.97 24.01
C ALA A 311 -15.37 -3.86 23.08
N LEU A 312 -14.61 -3.54 22.02
CA LEU A 312 -15.08 -2.63 20.97
C LEU A 312 -16.10 -3.31 20.04
N PRO A 313 -17.02 -2.54 19.44
CA PRO A 313 -17.97 -3.08 18.47
C PRO A 313 -17.24 -3.58 17.21
N VAL A 314 -17.85 -4.54 16.53
CA VAL A 314 -17.31 -5.05 15.26
C VAL A 314 -17.58 -4.03 14.16
N LEU A 315 -16.56 -3.75 13.35
CA LEU A 315 -16.69 -2.90 12.18
C LEU A 315 -17.18 -3.73 10.99
N ASP A 316 -18.43 -3.54 10.58
CA ASP A 316 -18.98 -4.13 9.34
C ASP A 316 -18.65 -3.24 8.12
N GLU A 317 -18.57 -3.84 6.93
CA GLU A 317 -18.29 -3.18 5.65
C GLU A 317 -19.28 -2.05 5.34
N ASN A 318 -20.52 -2.14 5.82
CA ASN A 318 -21.55 -1.12 5.60
C ASN A 318 -21.60 -0.04 6.70
N THR A 319 -20.74 -0.14 7.71
CA THR A 319 -20.75 0.79 8.85
C THR A 319 -20.11 2.10 8.44
N LEU A 320 -20.87 3.20 8.52
CA LEU A 320 -20.34 4.54 8.31
C LEU A 320 -19.46 5.00 9.51
N PRO A 321 -18.44 5.84 9.27
CA PRO A 321 -17.55 6.34 10.32
C PRO A 321 -18.27 6.91 11.54
N GLU A 322 -19.23 7.84 11.35
CA GLU A 322 -19.92 8.48 12.47
C GLU A 322 -20.80 7.50 13.24
N ALA A 323 -21.47 6.57 12.55
CA ALA A 323 -22.23 5.52 13.20
C ALA A 323 -21.34 4.63 14.08
N TYR A 324 -20.13 4.31 13.62
CA TYR A 324 -19.15 3.57 14.42
C TYR A 324 -18.65 4.39 15.62
N PHE A 325 -18.36 5.69 15.43
CA PHE A 325 -17.94 6.57 16.52
C PHE A 325 -18.97 6.65 17.63
N GLN A 326 -20.25 6.73 17.31
CA GLN A 326 -21.34 6.74 18.28
C GLN A 326 -21.43 5.43 19.07
N GLN A 327 -21.27 4.28 18.41
CA GLN A 327 -21.26 2.97 19.08
C GLN A 327 -20.09 2.85 20.06
N VAL A 328 -18.89 3.26 19.64
CA VAL A 328 -17.71 3.28 20.50
C VAL A 328 -17.92 4.24 21.67
N GLN A 329 -18.38 5.45 21.41
CA GLN A 329 -18.63 6.47 22.43
C GLN A 329 -19.60 5.96 23.52
N ALA A 330 -20.71 5.31 23.13
CA ALA A 330 -21.67 4.75 24.07
C ALA A 330 -21.09 3.66 24.98
N ILE A 331 -20.12 2.88 24.50
CA ILE A 331 -19.41 1.86 25.31
C ILE A 331 -18.40 2.53 26.25
N ILE A 332 -17.65 3.50 25.73
CA ILE A 332 -16.60 4.17 26.50
C ILE A 332 -17.18 5.03 27.63
N GLU A 333 -18.21 5.83 27.37
CA GLU A 333 -18.83 6.70 28.39
C GLU A 333 -19.36 5.91 29.60
N ARG A 334 -19.84 4.69 29.38
CA ARG A 334 -20.34 3.81 30.45
C ARG A 334 -19.23 3.27 31.35
N ASN A 335 -18.04 3.05 30.81
CA ASN A 335 -16.95 2.34 31.50
C ASN A 335 -15.81 3.27 31.93
N LYS A 336 -15.55 4.35 31.18
CA LYS A 336 -14.42 5.28 31.35
C LYS A 336 -14.86 6.73 31.06
N PRO A 337 -15.40 7.46 32.05
CA PRO A 337 -15.98 8.79 31.84
C PRO A 337 -14.96 9.88 31.47
N ARG A 338 -13.66 9.65 31.72
CA ARG A 338 -12.58 10.56 31.35
C ARG A 338 -12.19 10.44 29.86
N TRP A 339 -12.55 9.34 29.21
CA TRP A 339 -12.17 9.08 27.83
C TRP A 339 -13.22 9.65 26.89
N SER A 340 -12.81 10.05 25.69
CA SER A 340 -13.73 10.65 24.72
C SER A 340 -13.41 10.20 23.31
N VAL A 341 -14.42 10.22 22.44
CA VAL A 341 -14.24 9.99 21.00
C VAL A 341 -14.13 11.36 20.32
N ARG A 342 -12.98 11.62 19.72
CA ARG A 342 -12.64 12.83 18.97
C ARG A 342 -12.81 12.59 17.48
N ARG A 343 -13.53 13.45 16.78
CA ARG A 343 -13.74 13.37 15.33
C ARG A 343 -12.59 14.04 14.59
N TYR A 344 -11.36 13.63 14.86
CA TYR A 344 -10.21 14.12 14.10
C TYR A 344 -10.04 13.32 12.81
N GLY A 345 -9.50 13.96 11.77
CA GLY A 345 -9.05 13.29 10.55
C GLY A 345 -7.57 13.54 10.30
N ALA A 346 -6.84 12.49 9.91
CA ALA A 346 -5.43 12.62 9.58
C ALA A 346 -4.95 11.57 8.56
N LEU A 347 -4.17 12.00 7.57
CA LEU A 347 -3.40 11.12 6.70
C LEU A 347 -2.08 10.75 7.39
N SER A 348 -1.78 9.47 7.54
CA SER A 348 -0.53 9.02 8.17
C SER A 348 -0.07 7.63 7.74
N LEU A 349 1.18 7.34 8.09
CA LEU A 349 1.81 6.05 7.89
C LEU A 349 1.57 5.16 9.12
N LEU A 350 0.79 4.10 8.94
CA LEU A 350 0.42 3.12 9.96
C LEU A 350 0.81 1.71 9.46
N ASN A 351 1.58 0.97 10.26
CA ASN A 351 2.02 -0.36 9.89
C ASN A 351 1.05 -1.41 10.45
N PHE A 352 0.21 -1.96 9.58
CA PHE A 352 -0.72 -3.06 9.89
C PHE A 352 -0.19 -4.44 9.49
N SER A 353 0.98 -4.54 8.85
CA SER A 353 1.49 -5.82 8.30
C SER A 353 1.61 -6.90 9.37
N LYS A 354 2.12 -6.55 10.56
CA LYS A 354 2.18 -7.47 11.71
C LYS A 354 0.81 -7.94 12.18
N MET A 355 -0.21 -7.10 12.01
CA MET A 355 -1.56 -7.38 12.46
C MET A 355 -2.27 -8.37 11.53
N LEU A 356 -2.08 -8.24 10.21
CA LEU A 356 -2.53 -9.24 9.25
C LEU A 356 -1.90 -10.60 9.55
N MET A 357 -0.59 -10.64 9.81
CA MET A 357 0.09 -11.87 10.23
C MET A 357 -0.48 -12.44 11.55
N TYR A 358 -0.77 -11.58 12.54
CA TYR A 358 -1.38 -12.01 13.80
C TYR A 358 -2.73 -12.72 13.59
N ILE A 359 -3.50 -12.19 12.65
CA ILE A 359 -4.79 -12.73 12.24
C ILE A 359 -4.60 -14.06 11.48
N ASP A 360 -3.66 -14.11 10.53
CA ASP A 360 -3.43 -15.29 9.69
C ASP A 360 -2.85 -16.48 10.45
N LEU A 361 -2.13 -16.22 11.54
CA LEU A 361 -1.60 -17.26 12.42
C LEU A 361 -2.64 -17.87 13.36
N ASP A 362 -3.91 -17.43 13.31
CA ASP A 362 -5.00 -17.98 14.12
C ASP A 362 -5.49 -19.33 13.58
N PRO A 363 -5.29 -20.46 14.28
CA PRO A 363 -5.76 -21.76 13.81
C PRO A 363 -7.28 -21.83 13.60
N ALA A 364 -8.05 -21.01 14.31
CA ALA A 364 -9.52 -20.97 14.18
C ALA A 364 -9.98 -20.38 12.83
N ARG A 365 -9.12 -19.64 12.12
CA ARG A 365 -9.40 -19.06 10.81
C ARG A 365 -9.08 -19.99 9.64
N TRP A 366 -8.44 -21.13 9.90
CA TRP A 366 -8.07 -22.10 8.87
C TRP A 366 -9.08 -23.25 8.78
N PRO A 367 -9.24 -23.89 7.60
CA PRO A 367 -10.09 -25.07 7.47
C PRO A 367 -9.69 -26.17 8.46
N ALA A 368 -10.68 -26.90 8.98
CA ALA A 368 -10.42 -28.03 9.87
C ALA A 368 -9.71 -29.19 9.15
N GLY A 369 -9.09 -30.09 9.92
CA GLY A 369 -8.38 -31.26 9.40
C GLY A 369 -6.95 -30.98 8.94
N GLU A 370 -6.49 -31.68 7.91
CA GLU A 370 -5.11 -31.60 7.41
C GLU A 370 -4.72 -30.22 6.86
N LYS A 371 -5.71 -29.45 6.39
CA LYS A 371 -5.51 -28.09 5.86
C LYS A 371 -5.39 -27.02 6.95
N ASN A 372 -5.55 -27.38 8.22
CA ASN A 372 -5.36 -26.43 9.31
C ASN A 372 -3.87 -26.07 9.45
N ILE A 373 -3.56 -24.80 9.71
CA ILE A 373 -2.18 -24.33 9.90
C ILE A 373 -1.42 -25.11 10.97
N ALA A 374 -2.10 -25.54 12.05
CA ALA A 374 -1.49 -26.33 13.12
C ALA A 374 -1.10 -27.75 12.67
N ASN A 375 -1.74 -28.26 11.61
CA ASN A 375 -1.50 -29.60 11.09
C ASN A 375 -0.52 -29.64 9.92
N HIS A 376 -0.20 -28.48 9.34
CA HIS A 376 0.62 -28.37 8.14
C HIS A 376 2.06 -28.84 8.38
N GLU A 377 2.58 -29.70 7.50
CA GLU A 377 3.89 -30.35 7.66
C GLU A 377 5.05 -29.36 7.74
N VAL A 378 5.06 -28.33 6.88
CA VAL A 378 6.10 -27.29 6.89
C VAL A 378 6.10 -26.51 8.20
N ILE A 379 4.92 -26.21 8.76
CA ILE A 379 4.78 -25.46 10.01
C ILE A 379 5.23 -26.32 11.19
N LYS A 380 4.85 -27.61 11.20
CA LYS A 380 5.37 -28.58 12.16
C LYS A 380 6.90 -28.62 12.12
N ARG A 381 7.48 -28.83 10.93
CA ARG A 381 8.94 -28.84 10.74
C ARG A 381 9.61 -27.55 11.19
N LEU A 382 9.00 -26.38 10.94
CA LEU A 382 9.55 -25.09 11.36
C LEU A 382 9.71 -24.99 12.89
N PHE A 383 8.75 -25.52 13.65
CA PHE A 383 8.81 -25.49 15.12
C PHE A 383 9.55 -26.68 15.74
N THR A 384 9.49 -27.87 15.12
CA THR A 384 10.14 -29.08 15.65
C THR A 384 11.61 -29.20 15.24
N SER A 385 12.05 -28.57 14.14
CA SER A 385 13.48 -28.52 13.77
C SER A 385 14.31 -27.66 14.74
N GLN A 386 13.68 -26.70 15.42
CA GLN A 386 14.34 -25.90 16.46
C GLN A 386 14.67 -26.70 17.73
N THR A 387 14.04 -27.87 17.94
CA THR A 387 14.28 -28.72 19.11
C THR A 387 15.37 -29.77 18.91
N GLY A 388 16.08 -29.74 17.77
CA GLY A 388 17.30 -30.51 17.56
C GLY A 388 17.07 -32.02 17.56
N GLU A 389 16.50 -32.56 16.49
CA GLU A 389 16.61 -33.98 16.17
C GLU A 389 16.34 -34.22 14.66
N GLY A 390 17.36 -34.62 13.91
CA GLY A 390 17.20 -35.54 12.78
C GLY A 390 16.73 -35.02 11.41
N GLY A 391 16.67 -33.71 11.15
CA GLY A 391 16.57 -33.22 9.77
C GLY A 391 17.95 -33.27 9.11
N SER A 392 18.16 -34.13 8.11
CA SER A 392 19.45 -34.21 7.41
C SER A 392 19.80 -32.85 6.80
N SER A 393 20.62 -32.07 7.50
CA SER A 393 21.38 -30.93 6.96
C SER A 393 22.51 -31.42 6.04
N GLY A 394 22.22 -32.41 5.20
CA GLY A 394 23.09 -32.85 4.15
C GLY A 394 22.91 -31.90 2.99
N VAL A 395 24.02 -31.35 2.48
CA VAL A 395 24.07 -30.76 1.14
C VAL A 395 23.38 -31.74 0.19
N SER A 396 22.40 -31.27 -0.58
CA SER A 396 21.72 -32.10 -1.58
C SER A 396 22.77 -32.77 -2.47
N ALA A 397 22.68 -34.08 -2.67
CA ALA A 397 23.58 -34.77 -3.57
C ALA A 397 23.44 -34.19 -4.99
N GLU A 398 24.56 -33.84 -5.62
CA GLU A 398 24.54 -33.45 -7.03
C GLU A 398 24.19 -34.68 -7.87
N TYR A 399 23.25 -34.51 -8.80
CA TYR A 399 22.89 -35.56 -9.74
C TYR A 399 23.83 -35.50 -10.95
N MET A 400 24.10 -36.67 -11.53
CA MET A 400 24.71 -36.76 -12.86
C MET A 400 23.65 -36.38 -13.91
N ILE A 401 23.41 -35.08 -14.06
CA ILE A 401 22.35 -34.52 -14.90
C ILE A 401 22.40 -35.05 -16.34
N ASP A 402 23.59 -35.31 -16.85
CA ASP A 402 23.79 -35.80 -18.20
C ASP A 402 23.29 -37.23 -18.43
N GLU A 403 23.14 -38.02 -17.36
CA GLU A 403 22.68 -39.40 -17.41
C GLU A 403 21.16 -39.54 -17.15
N ILE A 404 20.48 -38.44 -16.80
CA ILE A 404 19.05 -38.46 -16.48
C ILE A 404 18.23 -38.61 -17.77
N ASN A 405 17.46 -39.69 -17.83
CA ASN A 405 16.52 -39.91 -18.92
C ASN A 405 15.43 -38.83 -18.95
N GLN A 406 15.10 -38.36 -20.15
CA GLN A 406 14.03 -37.39 -20.40
C GLN A 406 14.20 -36.05 -19.66
N ILE A 407 15.45 -35.63 -19.45
CA ILE A 407 15.76 -34.39 -18.73
C ILE A 407 15.07 -33.16 -19.35
N HIS A 408 15.01 -33.09 -20.68
CA HIS A 408 14.34 -31.99 -21.41
C HIS A 408 12.83 -31.95 -21.22
N GLN A 409 12.20 -33.10 -20.99
CA GLN A 409 10.75 -33.20 -20.83
C GLN A 409 10.28 -33.01 -19.38
N GLN A 410 11.13 -33.35 -18.41
CA GLN A 410 10.78 -33.30 -16.99
C GLN A 410 11.37 -32.08 -16.27
N PHE A 411 12.56 -31.64 -16.70
CA PHE A 411 13.39 -30.64 -16.02
C PHE A 411 13.93 -29.60 -17.02
N PRO A 412 13.06 -28.88 -17.75
CA PRO A 412 13.51 -27.93 -18.77
C PRO A 412 14.25 -26.75 -18.14
N LEU A 413 15.23 -26.23 -18.87
CA LEU A 413 15.93 -25.00 -18.53
C LEU A 413 15.56 -23.90 -19.53
N ILE A 414 15.22 -22.72 -19.02
CA ILE A 414 14.95 -21.50 -19.80
C ILE A 414 16.07 -20.46 -19.67
N ASP A 415 16.94 -20.63 -18.68
CA ASP A 415 18.16 -19.87 -18.40
C ASP A 415 19.29 -20.88 -18.13
N ASP A 416 20.54 -20.48 -18.36
CA ASP A 416 21.72 -21.29 -18.02
C ASP A 416 21.72 -21.70 -16.54
N ALA A 417 22.10 -22.95 -16.25
CA ALA A 417 22.21 -23.48 -14.91
C ALA A 417 23.46 -24.37 -14.76
N ASP A 418 24.15 -24.24 -13.63
CA ASP A 418 25.21 -25.19 -13.25
C ASP A 418 24.64 -26.50 -12.68
N SER A 419 25.51 -27.49 -12.43
CA SER A 419 25.12 -28.82 -11.91
C SER A 419 24.34 -28.73 -10.60
N SER A 420 24.74 -27.81 -9.70
CA SER A 420 24.12 -27.63 -8.39
C SER A 420 22.72 -27.00 -8.51
N GLN A 421 22.56 -26.00 -9.37
CA GLN A 421 21.28 -25.33 -9.64
C GLN A 421 20.30 -26.29 -10.33
N HIS A 422 20.77 -27.10 -11.27
CA HIS A 422 19.95 -28.10 -11.94
C HIS A 422 19.54 -29.22 -10.97
N SER A 423 20.46 -29.67 -10.10
CA SER A 423 20.15 -30.65 -9.05
C SER A 423 19.06 -30.14 -8.09
N ALA A 424 19.13 -28.87 -7.69
CA ALA A 424 18.09 -28.25 -6.87
C ALA A 424 16.72 -28.17 -7.59
N LEU A 425 16.71 -27.95 -8.90
CA LEU A 425 15.51 -27.97 -9.72
C LEU A 425 14.87 -29.37 -9.75
N ILE A 426 15.68 -30.42 -9.94
CA ILE A 426 15.22 -31.82 -9.94
C ILE A 426 14.55 -32.15 -8.61
N ASP A 427 15.21 -31.84 -7.50
CA ASP A 427 14.67 -32.07 -6.15
C ASP A 427 13.34 -31.33 -5.93
N ALA A 428 13.22 -30.09 -6.41
CA ALA A 428 12.01 -29.29 -6.26
C ALA A 428 10.84 -29.87 -7.07
N VAL A 429 11.09 -30.27 -8.32
CA VAL A 429 10.07 -30.89 -9.20
C VAL A 429 9.62 -32.26 -8.66
N MET A 430 10.51 -33.00 -8.01
CA MET A 430 10.19 -34.23 -7.26
C MET A 430 9.37 -33.98 -5.98
N GLY A 431 9.10 -32.72 -5.63
CA GLY A 431 8.24 -32.34 -4.51
C GLY A 431 8.96 -32.20 -3.17
N LYS A 432 10.30 -32.15 -3.16
CA LYS A 432 11.06 -31.91 -1.92
C LYS A 432 10.95 -30.44 -1.50
N SER A 433 10.86 -30.20 -0.20
CA SER A 433 11.01 -28.86 0.38
C SER A 433 12.49 -28.54 0.54
N LEU A 434 12.94 -27.44 -0.07
CA LEU A 434 14.36 -27.09 -0.17
C LEU A 434 14.61 -25.68 0.35
N VAL A 435 15.83 -25.47 0.85
CA VAL A 435 16.39 -24.13 1.11
C VAL A 435 17.58 -23.98 0.20
N ILE A 436 17.52 -23.01 -0.72
CA ILE A 436 18.61 -22.72 -1.65
C ILE A 436 19.32 -21.46 -1.17
N GLU A 437 20.56 -21.63 -0.72
CA GLU A 437 21.43 -20.53 -0.33
C GLU A 437 22.42 -20.23 -1.46
N GLY A 438 22.58 -18.95 -1.78
CA GLY A 438 23.51 -18.52 -2.82
C GLY A 438 24.07 -17.13 -2.51
N PRO A 439 25.40 -16.92 -2.57
CA PRO A 439 26.00 -15.60 -2.50
C PRO A 439 25.44 -14.61 -3.54
N PRO A 440 25.65 -13.29 -3.38
CA PRO A 440 25.29 -12.31 -4.42
C PRO A 440 25.96 -12.66 -5.76
N GLY A 441 25.18 -12.65 -6.85
CA GLY A 441 25.68 -12.97 -8.20
C GLY A 441 25.64 -14.44 -8.61
N THR A 442 25.28 -15.39 -7.74
CA THR A 442 25.24 -16.83 -8.07
C THR A 442 23.98 -17.29 -8.80
N GLY A 443 23.35 -16.42 -9.60
CA GLY A 443 22.22 -16.82 -10.45
C GLY A 443 20.93 -17.21 -9.73
N LYS A 444 20.70 -16.84 -8.46
CA LYS A 444 19.45 -17.19 -7.73
C LYS A 444 18.16 -16.94 -8.52
N SER A 445 18.06 -15.79 -9.18
CA SER A 445 16.89 -15.47 -10.01
C SER A 445 16.77 -16.37 -11.25
N GLN A 446 17.89 -16.86 -11.81
CA GLN A 446 17.91 -17.87 -12.89
C GLN A 446 17.43 -19.23 -12.38
N THR A 447 17.88 -19.64 -11.19
CA THR A 447 17.41 -20.89 -10.58
C THR A 447 15.90 -20.84 -10.30
N ILE A 448 15.38 -19.70 -9.83
CA ILE A 448 13.95 -19.50 -9.59
C ILE A 448 13.16 -19.58 -10.91
N THR A 449 13.62 -18.92 -11.98
CA THR A 449 12.90 -18.91 -13.27
C THR A 449 12.86 -20.29 -13.89
N ASN A 450 13.97 -21.03 -13.85
CA ASN A 450 14.03 -22.43 -14.27
C ASN A 450 13.07 -23.31 -13.47
N LEU A 451 13.03 -23.16 -12.14
CA LEU A 451 12.14 -23.94 -11.27
C LEU A 451 10.66 -23.67 -11.59
N ILE A 452 10.30 -22.39 -11.79
CA ILE A 452 8.94 -22.00 -12.19
C ILE A 452 8.58 -22.62 -13.55
N ALA A 453 9.47 -22.53 -14.54
CA ALA A 453 9.26 -23.08 -15.87
C ALA A 453 9.06 -24.61 -15.83
N ALA A 454 9.91 -25.32 -15.11
CA ALA A 454 9.80 -26.77 -14.94
C ALA A 454 8.51 -27.18 -14.21
N ALA A 455 8.11 -26.43 -13.16
CA ALA A 455 6.86 -26.69 -12.46
C ALA A 455 5.63 -26.46 -13.37
N ILE A 456 5.64 -25.41 -14.20
CA ILE A 456 4.57 -25.12 -15.17
C ILE A 456 4.49 -26.26 -16.20
N LEU A 457 5.61 -26.73 -16.75
CA LEU A 457 5.64 -27.85 -17.70
C LEU A 457 5.02 -29.11 -17.11
N ASN A 458 5.27 -29.37 -15.82
CA ASN A 458 4.70 -30.50 -15.07
C ASN A 458 3.25 -30.26 -14.59
N GLY A 459 2.56 -29.25 -15.13
CA GLY A 459 1.15 -28.96 -14.85
C GLY A 459 0.88 -28.46 -13.43
N LYS A 460 1.90 -27.96 -12.72
CA LYS A 460 1.75 -27.43 -11.35
C LYS A 460 1.30 -25.97 -11.39
N LYS A 461 0.60 -25.56 -10.32
CA LYS A 461 0.32 -24.15 -10.03
C LYS A 461 1.42 -23.64 -9.11
N VAL A 462 2.03 -22.51 -9.46
CA VAL A 462 3.14 -21.94 -8.72
C VAL A 462 2.72 -20.61 -8.12
N LEU A 463 2.89 -20.46 -6.80
CA LEU A 463 2.79 -19.18 -6.10
C LEU A 463 4.21 -18.73 -5.75
N PHE A 464 4.69 -17.70 -6.44
CA PHE A 464 5.97 -17.08 -6.15
C PHE A 464 5.75 -15.87 -5.24
N VAL A 465 6.41 -15.87 -4.07
CA VAL A 465 6.33 -14.79 -3.08
C VAL A 465 7.73 -14.27 -2.82
N ALA A 466 7.88 -12.95 -2.81
CA ALA A 466 9.12 -12.28 -2.44
C ALA A 466 8.81 -11.03 -1.60
N GLU A 467 9.72 -10.66 -0.72
CA GLU A 467 9.58 -9.47 0.12
C GLU A 467 9.66 -8.17 -0.69
N LYS A 468 10.55 -8.13 -1.69
CA LYS A 468 10.83 -6.93 -2.48
C LYS A 468 10.21 -7.01 -3.87
N LEU A 469 9.54 -5.94 -4.29
CA LEU A 469 8.96 -5.84 -5.63
C LEU A 469 10.01 -6.05 -6.73
N ALA A 470 11.21 -5.51 -6.56
CA ALA A 470 12.30 -5.69 -7.53
C ALA A 470 12.65 -7.17 -7.79
N ALA A 471 12.52 -8.05 -6.79
CA ALA A 471 12.76 -9.48 -6.97
C ALA A 471 11.66 -10.12 -7.83
N LEU A 472 10.40 -9.72 -7.63
CA LEU A 472 9.27 -10.15 -8.46
C LEU A 472 9.45 -9.68 -9.91
N GLU A 473 9.79 -8.40 -10.12
CA GLU A 473 9.97 -7.81 -11.44
C GLU A 473 11.12 -8.47 -12.22
N VAL A 474 12.24 -8.78 -11.56
CA VAL A 474 13.38 -9.47 -12.21
C VAL A 474 13.00 -10.86 -12.69
N VAL A 475 12.29 -11.64 -11.86
CA VAL A 475 11.83 -12.99 -12.24
C VAL A 475 10.80 -12.90 -13.36
N LYS A 476 9.85 -11.99 -13.26
CA LYS A 476 8.83 -11.79 -14.29
C LYS A 476 9.43 -11.35 -15.63
N THR A 477 10.39 -10.44 -15.62
CA THR A 477 11.08 -9.99 -16.84
C THR A 477 11.81 -11.15 -17.54
N ARG A 478 12.38 -12.09 -16.77
CA ARG A 478 13.01 -13.29 -17.32
C ARG A 478 11.98 -14.26 -17.91
N LEU A 479 10.86 -14.48 -17.22
CA LEU A 479 9.76 -15.29 -17.73
C LEU A 479 9.15 -14.68 -19.00
N ASP A 480 8.98 -13.35 -19.07
CA ASP A 480 8.56 -12.64 -20.28
C ASP A 480 9.52 -12.90 -21.45
N LYS A 481 10.84 -12.78 -21.21
CA LYS A 481 11.87 -13.04 -22.23
C LYS A 481 11.84 -14.49 -22.73
N ALA A 482 11.53 -15.43 -21.85
CA ALA A 482 11.35 -16.84 -22.19
C ALA A 482 9.98 -17.15 -22.83
N GLY A 483 9.11 -16.16 -23.02
CA GLY A 483 7.75 -16.34 -23.57
C GLY A 483 6.75 -16.93 -22.56
N LEU A 484 7.12 -17.07 -21.29
CA LEU A 484 6.26 -17.59 -20.21
C LEU A 484 5.44 -16.50 -19.49
N GLY A 485 5.63 -15.23 -19.86
CA GLY A 485 4.94 -14.08 -19.26
C GLY A 485 3.42 -14.20 -19.27
N ASP A 486 2.84 -14.73 -20.35
CA ASP A 486 1.39 -14.91 -20.47
C ASP A 486 0.82 -15.96 -19.49
N PHE A 487 1.66 -16.80 -18.88
CA PHE A 487 1.26 -17.74 -17.82
C PHE A 487 1.40 -17.17 -16.40
N CYS A 488 2.03 -16.00 -16.25
CA CYS A 488 2.32 -15.40 -14.95
C CYS A 488 1.24 -14.40 -14.57
N LEU A 489 0.49 -14.58 -13.50
CA LEU A 489 -0.46 -13.58 -13.01
C LEU A 489 0.18 -12.74 -11.91
N GLU A 490 0.39 -11.45 -12.17
CA GLU A 490 0.93 -10.53 -11.17
C GLU A 490 -0.20 -10.07 -10.23
N LEU A 491 -0.08 -10.44 -8.97
CA LEU A 491 -0.98 -9.98 -7.91
C LEU A 491 -0.28 -8.89 -7.09
N HIS A 492 -0.45 -7.65 -7.52
CA HIS A 492 -0.08 -6.47 -6.72
C HIS A 492 -1.25 -6.07 -5.83
N SER A 493 -0.99 -5.69 -4.58
CA SER A 493 -2.00 -5.17 -3.66
C SER A 493 -2.45 -3.77 -4.10
N ASN A 494 -3.52 -3.65 -4.89
CA ASN A 494 -4.42 -2.47 -5.06
C ASN A 494 -5.63 -2.85 -5.95
N LYS A 495 -6.85 -2.36 -5.66
CA LYS A 495 -8.08 -2.56 -6.51
C LYS A 495 -7.93 -2.06 -7.93
N SER A 496 -7.11 -1.04 -8.18
CA SER A 496 -6.81 -0.58 -9.54
C SER A 496 -6.22 -1.71 -10.41
N HIS A 497 -5.74 -2.79 -9.79
CA HIS A 497 -5.35 -4.02 -10.45
C HIS A 497 -6.48 -5.02 -10.67
N LYS A 498 -7.67 -4.97 -10.03
CA LYS A 498 -8.75 -5.94 -10.31
C LYS A 498 -9.18 -5.90 -11.79
N ARG A 499 -9.37 -4.69 -12.33
CA ARG A 499 -9.67 -4.52 -13.76
C ARG A 499 -8.50 -4.96 -14.62
N LYS A 500 -7.26 -4.62 -14.26
CA LYS A 500 -6.05 -5.10 -14.97
C LYS A 500 -5.94 -6.63 -14.96
N VAL A 501 -6.22 -7.27 -13.83
CA VAL A 501 -6.25 -8.73 -13.66
C VAL A 501 -7.30 -9.33 -14.57
N LEU A 502 -8.51 -8.76 -14.62
CA LEU A 502 -9.56 -9.19 -15.55
C LEU A 502 -9.12 -9.01 -17.01
N ASP A 503 -8.52 -7.86 -17.35
CA ASP A 503 -8.01 -7.56 -18.69
C ASP A 503 -6.89 -8.54 -19.09
N GLU A 504 -5.98 -8.88 -18.17
CA GLU A 504 -4.92 -9.87 -18.37
C GLU A 504 -5.47 -11.28 -18.54
N ILE A 505 -6.45 -11.69 -17.73
CA ILE A 505 -7.13 -12.98 -17.88
C ILE A 505 -7.81 -13.04 -19.26
N GLN A 506 -8.51 -11.98 -19.65
CA GLN A 506 -9.19 -11.89 -20.94
C GLN A 506 -8.19 -11.96 -22.10
N LYS A 507 -7.04 -11.27 -21.99
CA LYS A 507 -5.96 -11.33 -22.97
C LYS A 507 -5.46 -12.76 -23.16
N ARG A 508 -5.25 -13.51 -22.07
CA ARG A 508 -4.77 -14.90 -22.09
C ARG A 508 -5.79 -15.86 -22.70
N ILE A 509 -7.06 -15.75 -22.32
CA ILE A 509 -8.16 -16.55 -22.90
C ILE A 509 -8.23 -16.36 -24.43
N ASN A 510 -7.95 -15.15 -24.91
CA ASN A 510 -8.00 -14.83 -26.34
C ASN A 510 -6.68 -15.15 -27.08
N ASN A 511 -5.63 -15.59 -26.40
CA ASN A 511 -4.32 -15.80 -27.02
C ASN A 511 -4.22 -17.16 -27.73
N ARG A 512 -4.56 -17.19 -29.03
CA ARG A 512 -4.50 -18.39 -29.88
C ARG A 512 -3.07 -18.87 -30.19
N SER A 513 -2.04 -18.07 -29.92
CA SER A 513 -0.66 -18.49 -30.17
C SER A 513 -0.20 -19.62 -29.23
N LEU A 514 -0.91 -19.83 -28.12
CA LEU A 514 -0.63 -20.88 -27.14
C LEU A 514 -1.04 -22.29 -27.65
N ASP A 515 -1.89 -22.36 -28.68
CA ASP A 515 -2.40 -23.63 -29.22
C ASP A 515 -1.50 -24.23 -30.31
N THR A 516 -0.44 -23.52 -30.72
CA THR A 516 0.43 -23.96 -31.81
C THR A 516 1.69 -24.62 -31.24
N PRO A 517 1.89 -25.94 -31.41
CA PRO A 517 3.11 -26.58 -30.95
C PRO A 517 4.33 -26.03 -31.71
N PRO A 518 5.47 -25.82 -31.05
CA PRO A 518 6.66 -25.30 -31.70
C PRO A 518 7.14 -26.29 -32.77
N LEU A 519 7.28 -25.79 -34.00
CA LEU A 519 7.92 -26.51 -35.09
C LEU A 519 9.41 -26.66 -34.72
N HIS A 520 9.95 -27.89 -34.79
CA HIS A 520 11.38 -28.21 -34.63
C HIS A 520 11.95 -28.43 -33.23
N ILE A 521 11.15 -28.46 -32.15
CA ILE A 521 11.69 -28.71 -30.80
C ILE A 521 12.41 -30.07 -30.68
N GLU A 522 11.85 -31.12 -31.29
CA GLU A 522 12.43 -32.47 -31.26
C GLU A 522 13.76 -32.55 -31.99
N SER A 523 13.91 -31.84 -33.12
CA SER A 523 15.17 -31.81 -33.87
C SER A 523 16.27 -31.04 -33.14
N GLU A 524 15.93 -29.95 -32.44
CA GLU A 524 16.90 -29.20 -31.63
C GLU A 524 17.34 -30.02 -30.41
N ILE A 525 16.43 -30.75 -29.76
CA ILE A 525 16.77 -31.68 -28.67
C ILE A 525 17.71 -32.79 -29.16
N ALA A 526 17.43 -33.37 -30.33
CA ALA A 526 18.28 -34.42 -30.91
C ALA A 526 19.70 -33.90 -31.19
N ARG A 527 19.82 -32.71 -31.77
CA ARG A 527 21.11 -32.04 -32.00
C ARG A 527 21.84 -31.72 -30.70
N TYR A 528 21.12 -31.28 -29.67
CA TYR A 528 21.70 -31.02 -28.35
C TYR A 528 22.32 -32.30 -27.75
N GLU A 529 21.60 -33.42 -27.78
CA GLU A 529 22.11 -34.69 -27.24
C GLU A 529 23.31 -35.24 -28.03
N GLU A 530 23.37 -35.00 -29.34
CA GLU A 530 24.53 -35.34 -30.17
C GLU A 530 25.77 -34.54 -29.73
N LEU A 531 25.66 -33.21 -29.64
CA LEU A 531 26.76 -32.35 -29.22
C LEU A 531 27.21 -32.62 -27.78
N LYS A 532 26.26 -32.88 -26.88
CA LYS A 532 26.55 -33.27 -25.49
C LYS A 532 27.34 -34.58 -25.44
N ARG A 533 26.96 -35.57 -26.26
CA ARG A 533 27.70 -36.83 -26.36
C ARG A 533 29.13 -36.61 -26.85
N GLU A 534 29.32 -35.83 -27.91
CA GLU A 534 30.65 -35.51 -28.44
C GLU A 534 31.55 -34.86 -27.38
N LEU A 535 31.02 -33.90 -26.61
CA LEU A 535 31.77 -33.25 -25.52
C LEU A 535 32.09 -34.20 -24.37
N ASN A 536 31.14 -35.06 -23.99
CA ASN A 536 31.34 -36.04 -22.92
C ASN A 536 32.31 -37.14 -23.32
N ASP A 537 32.26 -37.60 -24.58
CA ASP A 537 33.21 -38.57 -25.13
C ASP A 537 34.63 -37.98 -25.13
N TYR A 538 34.79 -36.72 -25.58
CA TYR A 538 36.08 -36.02 -25.51
C TYR A 538 36.61 -35.89 -24.07
N ALA A 539 35.75 -35.45 -23.14
CA ALA A 539 36.12 -35.31 -21.73
C ALA A 539 36.47 -36.66 -21.09
N TYR A 540 35.77 -37.73 -21.47
CA TYR A 540 36.07 -39.07 -21.03
C TYR A 540 37.43 -39.52 -21.57
N GLU A 541 37.64 -39.44 -22.90
CA GLU A 541 38.85 -39.88 -23.58
C GLU A 541 40.11 -39.18 -23.06
N ILE A 542 40.08 -37.85 -22.91
CA ILE A 542 41.26 -37.08 -22.48
C ILE A 542 41.71 -37.45 -21.06
N ASN A 543 40.77 -37.94 -20.23
CA ASN A 543 41.02 -38.36 -18.85
C ASN A 543 41.26 -39.87 -18.72
N GLN A 544 41.21 -40.64 -19.81
CA GLN A 544 41.60 -42.05 -19.78
C GLN A 544 43.12 -42.22 -19.80
N PRO A 545 43.65 -43.28 -19.13
CA PRO A 545 45.05 -43.65 -19.25
C PRO A 545 45.38 -44.08 -20.70
N TRP A 546 46.51 -43.60 -21.22
CA TRP A 546 46.96 -43.94 -22.56
C TRP A 546 47.78 -45.24 -22.54
N GLU A 547 47.22 -46.31 -23.10
CA GLU A 547 47.86 -47.63 -23.20
C GLU A 547 48.57 -48.06 -21.88
N ASN A 548 49.84 -48.47 -21.97
CA ASN A 548 50.65 -48.91 -20.85
C ASN A 548 51.48 -47.78 -20.22
N THR A 549 51.20 -46.51 -20.54
CA THR A 549 51.99 -45.37 -20.00
C THR A 549 51.71 -45.10 -18.53
N GLY A 550 50.54 -45.51 -18.04
CA GLY A 550 50.06 -45.19 -16.69
C GLY A 550 49.72 -43.70 -16.48
N LEU A 551 49.75 -42.90 -17.55
CA LEU A 551 49.40 -41.48 -17.55
C LEU A 551 48.16 -41.24 -18.41
N THR A 552 47.35 -40.26 -18.03
CA THR A 552 46.21 -39.82 -18.85
C THR A 552 46.68 -39.02 -20.07
N ILE A 553 45.87 -38.99 -21.12
CA ILE A 553 46.14 -38.17 -22.32
C ILE A 553 46.35 -36.70 -21.93
N HIS A 554 45.54 -36.19 -20.99
CA HIS A 554 45.67 -34.85 -20.42
C HIS A 554 47.04 -34.61 -19.77
N GLU A 555 47.52 -35.55 -18.94
CA GLU A 555 48.83 -35.45 -18.29
C GLU A 555 49.97 -35.48 -19.29
N ILE A 556 49.87 -36.32 -20.32
CA ILE A 556 50.87 -36.41 -21.40
C ILE A 556 50.95 -35.08 -22.15
N PHE A 557 49.82 -34.53 -22.60
CA PHE A 557 49.81 -33.26 -23.33
C PHE A 557 50.23 -32.07 -22.48
N THR A 558 49.82 -32.04 -21.21
CA THR A 558 50.21 -30.97 -20.27
C THR A 558 51.70 -31.05 -19.95
N GLY A 559 52.22 -32.27 -19.72
CA GLY A 559 53.64 -32.54 -19.52
C GLY A 559 54.46 -32.12 -20.74
N ALA A 560 54.08 -32.57 -21.93
CA ALA A 560 54.74 -32.21 -23.19
C ALA A 560 54.75 -30.69 -23.41
N SER A 561 53.62 -30.02 -23.16
CA SER A 561 53.50 -28.55 -23.28
C SER A 561 54.38 -27.81 -22.28
N ARG A 562 54.48 -28.31 -21.03
CA ARG A 562 55.37 -27.76 -20.00
C ARG A 562 56.84 -27.92 -20.40
N TYR A 563 57.26 -29.11 -20.82
CA TYR A 563 58.65 -29.37 -21.24
C TYR A 563 59.02 -28.56 -22.48
N ARG A 564 58.11 -28.41 -23.44
CA ARG A 564 58.30 -27.57 -24.63
C ARG A 564 58.60 -26.12 -24.25
N ARG A 565 57.85 -25.54 -23.30
CA ARG A 565 58.07 -24.18 -22.81
C ARG A 565 59.39 -24.04 -22.03
N MET A 566 59.74 -25.04 -21.22
CA MET A 566 60.98 -25.00 -20.42
C MET A 566 62.23 -25.15 -21.28
N LEU A 567 62.18 -25.99 -22.32
CA LEU A 567 63.34 -26.30 -23.16
C LEU A 567 63.46 -25.38 -24.39
N ASN A 568 62.45 -24.54 -24.66
CA ASN A 568 62.38 -23.64 -25.81
C ASN A 568 62.59 -24.34 -27.16
N ILE A 569 62.08 -25.57 -27.30
CA ILE A 569 62.24 -26.39 -28.49
C ILE A 569 61.02 -26.22 -29.41
N GLU A 570 61.24 -25.98 -30.71
CA GLU A 570 60.18 -26.06 -31.70
C GLU A 570 59.92 -27.53 -32.10
N PRO A 571 58.65 -28.00 -32.14
CA PRO A 571 58.33 -29.41 -32.43
C PRO A 571 58.81 -29.89 -33.80
N LYS A 572 58.99 -28.95 -34.74
CA LYS A 572 59.47 -29.23 -36.09
C LYS A 572 60.93 -29.70 -36.09
N ASP A 573 61.68 -29.36 -35.04
CA ASP A 573 63.10 -29.67 -34.90
C ASP A 573 63.34 -30.98 -34.12
N LEU A 574 62.28 -31.57 -33.57
CA LEU A 574 62.32 -32.82 -32.80
C LEU A 574 61.95 -34.00 -33.72
N HIS A 575 62.97 -34.61 -34.33
CA HIS A 575 62.82 -35.91 -34.98
C HIS A 575 63.35 -36.99 -34.02
N ILE A 576 62.48 -37.84 -33.51
CA ILE A 576 62.88 -38.99 -32.67
C ILE A 576 63.04 -40.20 -33.60
N GLU A 577 64.26 -40.67 -33.79
CA GLU A 577 64.51 -41.89 -34.57
C GLU A 577 63.88 -43.11 -33.88
N GLY A 578 63.11 -43.92 -34.61
CA GLY A 578 62.52 -45.17 -34.12
C GLY A 578 61.10 -45.08 -33.53
N LEU A 579 60.45 -43.91 -33.59
CA LEU A 579 59.04 -43.71 -33.24
C LEU A 579 58.25 -43.32 -34.51
N SER A 580 57.93 -44.32 -35.32
CA SER A 580 56.95 -44.23 -36.42
C SER A 580 56.13 -45.51 -36.49
#